data_AF-A0A317H718-F1
#
_entry.id   AF-A0A317H718-F1
#
_cell.length_a   1.000
_cell.length_b   1.000
_cell.length_c   1.000
_cell.angle_alpha   90.00
_cell.angle_beta   90.00
_cell.angle_gamma   90.00
#
_symmetry.space_group_name_H-M   'P 1'
#
loop_
_entity.id
_entity.type
_entity.pdbx_description
1 polymer ?
#
loop_
_entity_poly.entity_id
_entity_poly.type
_entity_poly.pdbx_seq_one_letter_code
_entity_poly.pdbx_strand_id
1 'polypeptide(L)'
;MADPEGTRKLEVILAADVAGYSRLMEDDESATVRTLTEYRELFSRYVTAHGGRIVDTAGDSVLAVCESAVEGVECAVDIQRALDRRNRQLADHRRMHFRIGINLGDVITRGDGTIYGDGVNIAARLQALADPGALCVSGTVYDQVEGKVPLPFKFAGEQSVKNIAKPIRAYHVVADIGPAAATASYEGNRGRPGSGLAKSPGTPSRLAKFSPRVTVVLVFLVALAIGVALSLWLRGSSQIPAPSVRRATLYLSSQTDSQFHNYALYQTPWFALSVDGVLVYSTPGSTGPLLARRPEASAAHPVEGTAGGVSPFLSPDGQMLGFERDGSIFIVPVSGGQVSQVKDVVFRPWTGGRPTWTPDARIIYTSERGALIMVRSDGSSSEQLTAPAEGARHLSPIVLPGGRALLFTEIAGNLSEARISMLSLDDRQTRTLISGGALTPQYADGLLFYCRPNGT
;
A
#
# COMPACT_ATOMS: atom_id res chain seq x y z
N MET A 1 27.65 -5.12 17.71
CA MET A 1 27.68 -4.44 16.40
C MET A 1 26.99 -5.37 15.42
N ALA A 2 25.81 -5.00 14.93
CA ALA A 2 25.14 -5.75 13.87
C ALA A 2 25.81 -5.39 12.54
N ASP A 3 26.11 -6.41 11.72
CA ASP A 3 26.73 -6.26 10.41
C ASP A 3 25.80 -5.44 9.47
N PRO A 4 26.22 -4.24 9.01
CA PRO A 4 25.39 -3.37 8.19
C PRO A 4 25.15 -3.90 6.77
N GLU A 5 25.95 -4.86 6.29
CA GLU A 5 25.81 -5.40 4.92
C GLU A 5 24.83 -6.59 4.85
N GLY A 6 24.57 -7.25 5.97
CA GLY A 6 23.74 -8.46 6.04
C GLY A 6 24.45 -9.68 5.43
N THR A 7 24.01 -10.88 5.81
CA THR A 7 24.63 -12.13 5.33
C THR A 7 23.83 -12.69 4.17
N ARG A 8 24.51 -12.99 3.06
CA ARG A 8 23.88 -13.70 1.94
C ARG A 8 23.69 -15.17 2.28
N LYS A 9 22.46 -15.66 2.10
CA LYS A 9 22.07 -17.07 2.32
C LYS A 9 21.15 -17.54 1.20
N LEU A 10 21.23 -18.84 0.91
CA LEU A 10 20.23 -19.51 0.08
C LEU A 10 19.12 -20.01 1.01
N GLU A 11 17.90 -19.51 0.85
CA GLU A 11 16.76 -19.88 1.71
C GLU A 11 15.54 -20.29 0.87
N VAL A 12 14.67 -21.11 1.48
CA VAL A 12 13.35 -21.41 0.94
C VAL A 12 12.38 -20.39 1.49
N ILE A 13 11.81 -19.59 0.61
CA ILE A 13 11.00 -18.43 0.94
C ILE A 13 9.55 -18.78 0.67
N LEU A 14 8.71 -18.58 1.68
CA LEU A 14 7.29 -18.88 1.66
C LEU A 14 6.53 -17.57 1.83
N ALA A 15 5.84 -17.14 0.77
CA ALA A 15 5.00 -15.95 0.77
C ALA A 15 3.53 -16.39 0.77
N ALA A 16 2.73 -15.88 1.69
CA ALA A 16 1.32 -16.18 1.80
C ALA A 16 0.50 -14.89 1.88
N ASP A 17 -0.71 -14.92 1.33
CA ASP A 17 -1.63 -13.78 1.32
C ASP A 17 -3.09 -14.24 1.26
N VAL A 18 -4.00 -13.46 1.86
CA VAL A 18 -5.43 -13.82 1.91
C VAL A 18 -6.13 -13.49 0.60
N ALA A 19 -6.82 -14.48 0.02
CA ALA A 19 -7.67 -14.26 -1.13
C ALA A 19 -8.94 -13.49 -0.72
N GLY A 20 -9.15 -12.31 -1.31
CA GLY A 20 -10.37 -11.52 -1.10
C GLY A 20 -10.47 -10.88 0.29
N TYR A 21 -9.34 -10.57 0.92
CA TYR A 21 -9.29 -9.97 2.26
C TYR A 21 -10.16 -8.71 2.40
N SER A 22 -10.15 -7.80 1.41
CA SER A 22 -10.97 -6.58 1.44
C SER A 22 -12.46 -6.86 1.56
N ARG A 23 -12.96 -7.92 0.90
CA ARG A 23 -14.37 -8.34 1.02
C ARG A 23 -14.67 -8.84 2.42
N LEU A 24 -13.79 -9.64 3.01
CA LEU A 24 -13.95 -10.14 4.39
C LEU A 24 -13.94 -8.97 5.41
N MET A 25 -13.14 -7.94 5.16
CA MET A 25 -13.12 -6.72 5.96
C MET A 25 -14.43 -5.94 5.84
N GLU A 26 -14.94 -5.72 4.62
CA GLU A 26 -16.21 -5.04 4.39
C GLU A 26 -17.40 -5.78 5.03
N ASP A 27 -17.39 -7.11 4.97
CA ASP A 27 -18.44 -7.94 5.56
C ASP A 27 -18.48 -7.83 7.11
N ASP A 28 -17.32 -7.94 7.78
CA ASP A 28 -17.18 -7.76 9.24
C ASP A 28 -15.70 -7.73 9.65
N GLU A 29 -15.21 -6.51 9.85
CA GLU A 29 -13.83 -6.18 10.21
C GLU A 29 -13.36 -6.92 11.47
N SER A 30 -14.18 -6.91 12.53
CA SER A 30 -13.78 -7.42 13.84
C SER A 30 -13.58 -8.93 13.82
N ALA A 31 -14.47 -9.68 13.17
CA ALA A 31 -14.28 -11.12 13.03
C ALA A 31 -13.17 -11.46 12.04
N THR A 32 -12.95 -10.66 11.00
CA THR A 32 -11.88 -10.90 10.02
C THR A 32 -10.50 -10.72 10.67
N VAL A 33 -10.32 -9.70 11.50
CA VAL A 33 -9.08 -9.50 12.27
C VAL A 33 -8.85 -10.64 13.27
N ARG A 34 -9.91 -11.13 13.95
CA ARG A 34 -9.80 -12.29 14.85
C ARG A 34 -9.37 -13.55 14.08
N THR A 35 -10.03 -13.87 12.97
CA THR A 35 -9.67 -15.02 12.14
C THR A 35 -8.24 -14.91 11.60
N LEU A 36 -7.82 -13.73 11.13
CA LEU A 36 -6.46 -13.50 10.66
C LEU A 36 -5.43 -13.71 11.78
N THR A 37 -5.72 -13.22 12.99
CA THR A 37 -4.85 -13.41 14.17
C THR A 37 -4.69 -14.89 14.50
N GLU A 38 -5.79 -15.64 14.56
CA GLU A 38 -5.74 -17.10 14.79
C GLU A 38 -4.95 -17.82 13.70
N TYR A 39 -5.12 -17.42 12.44
CA TYR A 39 -4.44 -18.07 11.32
C TYR A 39 -2.94 -17.73 11.33
N ARG A 40 -2.54 -16.53 11.75
CA ARG A 40 -1.14 -16.17 11.97
C ARG A 40 -0.47 -17.01 13.05
N GLU A 41 -1.16 -17.27 14.15
CA GLU A 41 -0.65 -18.18 15.19
C GLU A 41 -0.47 -19.61 14.65
N LEU A 42 -1.36 -20.04 13.75
CA LEU A 42 -1.24 -21.31 13.05
C LEU A 42 0.00 -21.32 12.16
N PHE A 43 0.20 -20.30 11.32
CA PHE A 43 1.42 -20.14 10.51
C PHE A 43 2.67 -20.20 11.38
N SER A 44 2.74 -19.41 12.45
CA SER A 44 3.89 -19.37 13.37
C SER A 44 4.20 -20.77 13.95
N ARG A 45 3.17 -21.51 14.38
CA ARG A 45 3.31 -22.86 14.92
C ARG A 45 3.87 -23.84 13.91
N TYR A 46 3.30 -23.91 12.70
CA TYR A 46 3.73 -24.86 11.68
C TYR A 46 5.09 -24.49 11.11
N VAL A 47 5.35 -23.22 10.84
CA VAL A 47 6.66 -22.76 10.37
C VAL A 47 7.75 -23.12 11.37
N THR A 48 7.53 -22.88 12.67
CA THR A 48 8.48 -23.26 13.72
C THR A 48 8.66 -24.78 13.84
N ALA A 49 7.56 -25.55 13.71
CA ALA A 49 7.62 -27.01 13.79
C ALA A 49 8.44 -27.65 12.66
N HIS A 50 8.47 -27.01 11.49
CA HIS A 50 9.28 -27.41 10.33
C HIS A 50 10.67 -26.75 10.31
N GLY A 51 11.13 -26.20 11.45
CA GLY A 51 12.46 -25.58 11.57
C GLY A 51 12.60 -24.27 10.79
N GLY A 52 11.51 -23.68 10.33
CA GLY A 52 11.48 -22.37 9.71
C GLY A 52 11.29 -21.24 10.72
N ARG A 53 11.26 -20.01 10.21
CA ARG A 53 10.92 -18.82 11.00
C ARG A 53 9.99 -17.89 10.22
N ILE A 54 9.14 -17.20 10.95
CA ILE A 54 8.41 -16.04 10.43
C ILE A 54 9.40 -14.89 10.27
N VAL A 55 9.41 -14.29 9.09
CA VAL A 55 10.20 -13.09 8.78
C VAL A 55 9.35 -11.85 8.98
N ASP A 56 8.13 -11.85 8.43
CA ASP A 56 7.23 -10.71 8.50
C ASP A 56 5.76 -11.17 8.41
N THR A 57 4.87 -10.38 8.98
CA THR A 57 3.41 -10.53 8.91
C THR A 57 2.76 -9.18 8.66
N ALA A 58 3.02 -8.58 7.50
CA ALA A 58 2.47 -7.29 7.10
C ALA A 58 1.07 -7.43 6.49
N GLY A 59 0.10 -6.62 6.91
CA GLY A 59 -1.24 -6.59 6.31
C GLY A 59 -2.03 -7.89 6.56
N ASP A 60 -2.38 -8.60 5.49
CA ASP A 60 -2.95 -9.95 5.46
C ASP A 60 -1.94 -11.01 4.96
N SER A 61 -0.70 -10.59 4.73
CA SER A 61 0.38 -11.45 4.27
C SER A 61 1.15 -12.10 5.43
N VAL A 62 1.84 -13.19 5.09
CA VAL A 62 2.83 -13.87 5.92
C VAL A 62 4.05 -14.18 5.06
N LEU A 63 5.23 -13.77 5.51
CA LEU A 63 6.51 -14.13 4.92
C LEU A 63 7.29 -15.00 5.91
N ALA A 64 7.70 -16.18 5.45
CA ALA A 64 8.47 -17.12 6.24
C ALA A 64 9.65 -17.66 5.43
N VAL A 65 10.65 -18.17 6.14
CA VAL A 65 11.76 -18.91 5.53
C VAL A 65 11.96 -20.26 6.19
N CYS A 66 12.38 -21.23 5.38
CA CYS A 66 12.79 -22.56 5.78
C CYS A 66 14.18 -22.84 5.18
N GLU A 67 14.96 -23.70 5.82
CA GLU A 67 16.29 -24.07 5.32
C GLU A 67 16.23 -25.19 4.27
N SER A 68 15.15 -25.97 4.24
CA SER A 68 14.96 -27.13 3.34
C SER A 68 13.74 -26.95 2.44
N ALA A 69 13.88 -27.28 1.15
CA ALA A 69 12.78 -27.17 0.18
C ALA A 69 11.67 -28.19 0.47
N VAL A 70 12.05 -29.38 0.94
CA VAL A 70 11.11 -30.42 1.37
C VAL A 70 10.30 -29.93 2.56
N GLU A 71 10.98 -29.46 3.61
CA GLU A 71 10.31 -28.93 4.82
C GLU A 71 9.42 -27.73 4.49
N GLY A 72 9.88 -26.81 3.64
CA GLY A 72 9.08 -25.66 3.22
C GLY A 72 7.79 -26.05 2.50
N VAL A 73 7.84 -27.04 1.61
CA VAL A 73 6.66 -27.54 0.89
C VAL A 73 5.72 -28.30 1.83
N GLU A 74 6.24 -29.19 2.68
CA GLU A 74 5.42 -29.94 3.65
C GLU A 74 4.75 -29.02 4.66
N CYS A 75 5.50 -28.03 5.20
CA CYS A 75 4.97 -26.99 6.08
C CYS A 75 3.79 -26.26 5.43
N ALA A 76 3.95 -25.83 4.18
CA ALA A 76 2.92 -25.10 3.45
C ALA A 76 1.65 -25.95 3.21
N VAL A 77 1.82 -27.24 2.92
CA VAL A 77 0.71 -28.18 2.76
C VAL A 77 -0.04 -28.37 4.08
N ASP A 78 0.69 -28.55 5.18
CA ASP A 78 0.08 -28.74 6.49
C ASP A 78 -0.63 -27.48 7.00
N ILE A 79 -0.09 -26.30 6.70
CA ILE A 79 -0.78 -25.02 6.90
C ILE A 79 -2.09 -24.99 6.10
N GLN A 80 -2.07 -25.26 4.79
CA GLN A 80 -3.31 -25.23 3.98
C GLN A 80 -4.36 -26.21 4.50
N ARG A 81 -3.96 -27.43 4.87
CA ARG A 81 -4.86 -28.42 5.47
C ARG A 81 -5.46 -27.95 6.79
N ALA A 82 -4.67 -27.30 7.63
CA ALA A 82 -5.12 -26.80 8.92
C ALA A 82 -6.04 -25.58 8.78
N LEU A 83 -5.75 -24.68 7.84
CA LEU A 83 -6.62 -23.56 7.47
C LEU A 83 -7.96 -24.06 6.91
N ASP A 84 -7.94 -25.05 6.01
CA ASP A 84 -9.17 -25.65 5.48
C ASP A 84 -10.06 -26.23 6.60
N ARG A 85 -9.47 -26.97 7.55
CA ARG A 85 -10.21 -27.47 8.72
C ARG A 85 -10.85 -26.35 9.54
N ARG A 86 -10.18 -25.21 9.72
CA ARG A 86 -10.73 -24.05 10.42
C ARG A 86 -11.82 -23.35 9.60
N ASN A 87 -11.62 -23.20 8.29
CA ASN A 87 -12.58 -22.59 7.38
C ASN A 87 -13.90 -23.36 7.30
N ARG A 88 -13.88 -24.68 7.43
CA ARG A 88 -15.11 -25.50 7.49
C ARG A 88 -15.99 -25.20 8.72
N GLN A 89 -15.44 -24.56 9.75
CA GLN A 89 -16.19 -24.12 10.94
C GLN A 89 -16.83 -22.74 10.75
N LEU A 90 -16.48 -22.03 9.68
CA LEU A 90 -17.01 -20.72 9.33
C LEU A 90 -18.08 -20.83 8.24
N ALA A 91 -18.99 -19.87 8.22
CA ALA A 91 -19.93 -19.69 7.12
C ALA A 91 -19.15 -19.44 5.81
N ASP A 92 -19.71 -19.88 4.67
CA ASP A 92 -19.01 -19.83 3.37
C ASP A 92 -18.45 -18.44 3.02
N HIS A 93 -19.24 -17.38 3.24
CA HIS A 93 -18.82 -16.00 2.99
C HIS A 93 -17.69 -15.51 3.92
N ARG A 94 -17.45 -16.19 5.05
CA ARG A 94 -16.42 -15.85 6.04
C ARG A 94 -15.13 -16.68 5.91
N ARG A 95 -15.09 -17.66 5.01
CA ARG A 95 -13.88 -18.48 4.83
C ARG A 95 -12.72 -17.62 4.34
N MET A 96 -11.59 -17.74 5.03
CA MET A 96 -10.36 -17.02 4.77
C MET A 96 -9.35 -17.99 4.14
N HIS A 97 -9.28 -17.97 2.81
CA HIS A 97 -8.37 -18.83 2.06
C HIS A 97 -7.05 -18.11 1.81
N PHE A 98 -5.94 -18.74 2.21
CA PHE A 98 -4.61 -18.24 1.86
C PHE A 98 -4.16 -18.79 0.52
N ARG A 99 -3.48 -17.95 -0.26
CA ARG A 99 -2.66 -18.34 -1.41
C ARG A 99 -1.23 -18.41 -0.94
N ILE A 100 -0.48 -19.44 -1.34
CA ILE A 100 0.91 -19.61 -0.89
C ILE A 100 1.83 -19.84 -2.09
N GLY A 101 2.94 -19.08 -2.14
CA GLY A 101 4.01 -19.17 -3.11
C GLY A 101 5.33 -19.57 -2.46
N ILE A 102 6.07 -20.51 -3.07
CA ILE A 102 7.33 -21.02 -2.52
C ILE A 102 8.46 -20.92 -3.55
N ASN A 103 9.56 -20.27 -3.16
CA ASN A 103 10.75 -20.13 -3.98
C ASN A 103 12.01 -20.55 -3.22
N LEU A 104 13.00 -21.09 -3.93
CA LEU A 104 14.36 -21.29 -3.42
C LEU A 104 15.26 -20.27 -4.10
N GLY A 105 15.90 -19.39 -3.34
CA GLY A 105 16.73 -18.33 -3.91
C GLY A 105 17.62 -17.61 -2.91
N ASP A 106 18.60 -16.89 -3.46
CA ASP A 106 19.53 -16.09 -2.65
C ASP A 106 18.81 -14.88 -2.05
N VAL A 107 19.03 -14.69 -0.75
CA VAL A 107 18.58 -13.54 0.02
C VAL A 107 19.71 -12.97 0.86
N ILE A 108 19.61 -11.68 1.16
CA ILE A 108 20.45 -11.00 2.14
C ILE A 108 19.64 -10.89 3.43
N THR A 109 20.10 -11.57 4.46
CA THR A 109 19.48 -11.56 5.79
C THR A 109 20.21 -10.57 6.68
N ARG A 110 19.50 -9.56 7.19
CA ARG A 110 20.05 -8.57 8.12
C ARG A 110 20.04 -9.08 9.56
N GLY A 111 20.77 -8.39 10.44
CA GLY A 111 20.85 -8.72 11.86
C GLY A 111 19.51 -8.65 12.62
N ASP A 112 18.50 -7.98 12.05
CA ASP A 112 17.12 -7.95 12.57
C ASP A 112 16.25 -9.12 12.06
N GLY A 113 16.80 -10.00 11.21
CA GLY A 113 16.10 -11.13 10.61
C GLY A 113 15.34 -10.80 9.32
N THR A 114 15.32 -9.53 8.88
CA THR A 114 14.68 -9.16 7.61
C THR A 114 15.46 -9.72 6.43
N ILE A 115 14.75 -10.21 5.40
CA ILE A 115 15.36 -10.74 4.18
C ILE A 115 15.10 -9.81 2.99
N TYR A 116 16.08 -9.70 2.10
CA TYR A 116 16.00 -8.90 0.87
C TYR A 116 16.55 -9.69 -0.32
N GLY A 117 15.99 -9.47 -1.51
CA GLY A 117 16.52 -10.03 -2.75
C GLY A 117 15.42 -10.48 -3.71
N ASP A 118 15.83 -10.82 -4.93
CA ASP A 118 14.90 -11.26 -5.98
C ASP A 118 14.15 -12.53 -5.60
N GLY A 119 14.73 -13.37 -4.73
CA GLY A 119 14.07 -14.57 -4.21
C GLY A 119 12.73 -14.29 -3.54
N VAL A 120 12.61 -13.15 -2.85
CA VAL A 120 11.37 -12.71 -2.18
C VAL A 120 10.32 -12.28 -3.21
N ASN A 121 10.76 -11.52 -4.23
CA ASN A 121 9.89 -11.05 -5.31
C ASN A 121 9.32 -12.23 -6.12
N ILE A 122 10.13 -13.27 -6.34
CA ILE A 122 9.68 -14.51 -6.99
C ILE A 122 8.63 -15.22 -6.14
N ALA A 123 8.86 -15.42 -4.84
CA ALA A 123 7.92 -16.08 -3.95
C ALA A 123 6.57 -15.36 -3.93
N ALA A 124 6.57 -14.03 -3.81
CA ALA A 124 5.37 -13.20 -3.88
C ALA A 124 4.65 -13.33 -5.24
N ARG A 125 5.40 -13.41 -6.35
CA ARG A 125 4.80 -13.61 -7.68
C ARG A 125 4.14 -14.98 -7.81
N LEU A 126 4.75 -16.04 -7.28
CA LEU A 126 4.17 -17.38 -7.26
C LEU A 126 2.92 -17.44 -6.39
N GLN A 127 2.94 -16.76 -5.24
CA GLN A 127 1.77 -16.64 -4.36
C GLN A 127 0.58 -16.03 -5.13
N ALA A 128 0.82 -14.97 -5.91
CA ALA A 128 -0.23 -14.32 -6.69
C ALA A 128 -0.82 -15.21 -7.81
N LEU A 129 -0.08 -16.24 -8.24
CA LEU A 129 -0.53 -17.21 -9.23
C LEU A 129 -1.33 -18.37 -8.63
N ALA A 130 -1.19 -18.62 -7.33
CA ALA A 130 -1.94 -19.68 -6.66
C ALA A 130 -3.43 -19.35 -6.56
N ASP A 131 -4.28 -20.33 -6.82
CA ASP A 131 -5.71 -20.25 -6.53
C ASP A 131 -5.94 -20.13 -5.00
N PRO A 132 -7.08 -19.57 -4.55
CA PRO A 132 -7.43 -19.52 -3.12
C PRO A 132 -7.36 -20.91 -2.46
N GLY A 133 -6.56 -21.05 -1.40
CA GLY A 133 -6.35 -22.34 -0.72
C GLY A 133 -5.31 -23.25 -1.39
N ALA A 134 -4.68 -22.80 -2.48
CA ALA A 134 -3.69 -23.57 -3.22
C ALA A 134 -2.25 -23.08 -3.00
N LEU A 135 -1.33 -23.86 -3.55
CA LEU A 135 0.11 -23.69 -3.45
C LEU A 135 0.71 -23.58 -4.85
N CYS A 136 1.63 -22.65 -5.05
CA CYS A 136 2.45 -22.53 -6.25
C CYS A 136 3.94 -22.52 -5.89
N VAL A 137 4.73 -23.35 -6.55
CA VAL A 137 6.18 -23.47 -6.32
C VAL A 137 6.96 -23.10 -7.56
N SER A 138 8.15 -22.53 -7.37
CA SER A 138 9.13 -22.31 -8.44
C SER A 138 9.65 -23.64 -9.00
N GLY A 139 10.19 -23.60 -10.21
CA GLY A 139 10.89 -24.74 -10.80
C GLY A 139 12.09 -25.19 -9.97
N THR A 140 12.82 -24.27 -9.34
CA THR A 140 13.94 -24.65 -8.46
C THR A 140 13.47 -25.40 -7.22
N VAL A 141 12.33 -25.04 -6.64
CA VAL A 141 11.73 -25.83 -5.56
C VAL A 141 11.25 -27.18 -6.06
N TYR A 142 10.54 -27.22 -7.20
CA TYR A 142 10.09 -28.46 -7.83
C TYR A 142 11.24 -29.44 -8.04
N ASP A 143 12.34 -29.00 -8.66
CA ASP A 143 13.52 -29.83 -8.93
C ASP A 143 14.14 -30.40 -7.63
N GLN A 144 13.96 -29.73 -6.49
CA GLN A 144 14.47 -30.19 -5.19
C GLN A 144 13.54 -31.16 -4.46
N VAL A 145 12.23 -31.13 -4.73
CA VAL A 145 11.22 -31.90 -3.97
C VAL A 145 10.59 -33.03 -4.77
N GLU A 146 10.68 -33.01 -6.10
CA GLU A 146 10.19 -34.10 -6.96
C GLU A 146 10.76 -35.45 -6.51
N GLY A 147 9.87 -36.42 -6.26
CA GLY A 147 10.24 -37.76 -5.78
C GLY A 147 10.60 -37.85 -4.29
N LYS A 148 10.63 -36.73 -3.55
CA LYS A 148 10.91 -36.69 -2.10
C LYS A 148 9.65 -36.45 -1.27
N VAL A 149 8.70 -35.70 -1.81
CA VAL A 149 7.37 -35.49 -1.20
C VAL A 149 6.30 -36.27 -1.98
N PRO A 150 5.36 -36.95 -1.30
CA PRO A 150 4.29 -37.70 -1.96
C PRO A 150 3.15 -36.77 -2.42
N LEU A 151 3.48 -35.76 -3.23
CA LEU A 151 2.55 -34.74 -3.70
C LEU A 151 2.58 -34.66 -5.24
N PRO A 152 1.43 -34.56 -5.92
CA PRO A 152 1.39 -34.29 -7.34
C PRO A 152 1.65 -32.80 -7.62
N PHE A 153 2.34 -32.53 -8.72
CA PHE A 153 2.61 -31.17 -9.21
C PHE A 153 2.09 -31.02 -10.63
N LYS A 154 1.46 -29.88 -10.92
CA LYS A 154 0.99 -29.53 -12.27
C LYS A 154 1.76 -28.32 -12.77
N PHE A 155 2.44 -28.48 -13.91
CA PHE A 155 3.15 -27.37 -14.55
C PHE A 155 2.18 -26.24 -14.94
N ALA A 156 2.50 -25.03 -14.52
CA ALA A 156 1.71 -23.81 -14.71
C ALA A 156 2.32 -22.86 -15.77
N GLY A 157 3.33 -23.33 -16.50
CA GLY A 157 4.04 -22.54 -17.50
C GLY A 157 5.20 -21.73 -16.95
N GLU A 158 5.79 -20.93 -17.83
CA GLU A 158 6.85 -19.98 -17.49
C GLU A 158 6.27 -18.59 -17.20
N GLN A 159 6.81 -17.93 -16.18
CA GLN A 159 6.30 -16.69 -15.64
C GLN A 159 7.39 -15.63 -15.69
N SER A 160 7.10 -14.49 -16.31
CA SER A 160 8.00 -13.34 -16.28
C SER A 160 7.81 -12.56 -14.98
N VAL A 161 8.92 -12.25 -14.31
CA VAL A 161 8.93 -11.44 -13.08
C VAL A 161 9.69 -10.15 -13.37
N LYS A 162 9.16 -9.02 -12.89
CA LYS A 162 9.83 -7.72 -13.04
C LYS A 162 11.24 -7.80 -12.47
N ASN A 163 12.23 -7.30 -13.21
CA ASN A 163 13.65 -7.30 -12.86
C ASN A 163 14.34 -8.68 -12.89
N ILE A 164 13.70 -9.73 -13.44
CA ILE A 164 14.31 -11.04 -13.63
C ILE A 164 14.41 -11.35 -15.13
N ALA A 165 15.65 -11.50 -15.62
CA ALA A 165 15.91 -11.63 -17.04
C ALA A 165 15.38 -12.94 -17.66
N LYS A 166 15.36 -14.04 -16.88
CA LYS A 166 14.87 -15.35 -17.33
C LYS A 166 13.49 -15.62 -16.73
N PRO A 167 12.50 -16.07 -17.52
CA PRO A 167 11.24 -16.56 -16.99
C PRO A 167 11.47 -17.70 -15.98
N ILE A 168 10.64 -17.74 -14.94
CA ILE A 168 10.66 -18.79 -13.93
C ILE A 168 9.60 -19.85 -14.28
N ARG A 169 9.95 -21.13 -14.17
CA ARG A 169 8.94 -22.21 -14.23
C ARG A 169 8.09 -22.17 -12.96
N ALA A 170 6.78 -22.36 -13.09
CA ALA A 170 5.85 -22.42 -11.98
C ALA A 170 5.09 -23.75 -11.97
N TYR A 171 4.80 -24.28 -10.79
CA TYR A 171 4.08 -25.55 -10.61
C TYR A 171 3.03 -25.39 -9.51
N HIS A 172 1.79 -25.80 -9.75
CA HIS A 172 0.78 -25.93 -8.70
C HIS A 172 0.95 -27.24 -7.95
N VAL A 173 0.91 -27.20 -6.63
CA VAL A 173 0.86 -28.43 -5.82
C VAL A 173 -0.60 -28.89 -5.76
N VAL A 174 -0.86 -30.08 -6.29
CA VAL A 174 -2.18 -30.71 -6.30
C VAL A 174 -2.31 -31.59 -5.06
N ALA A 175 -2.27 -30.98 -3.88
CA ALA A 175 -2.69 -31.71 -2.69
C ALA A 175 -4.22 -31.79 -2.71
N ASP A 176 -4.81 -32.90 -2.24
CA ASP A 176 -6.25 -33.02 -1.97
C ASP A 176 -6.65 -32.05 -0.85
N ILE A 177 -6.68 -30.77 -1.20
CA ILE A 177 -7.09 -29.60 -0.43
C ILE A 177 -8.34 -29.13 -1.19
N GLY A 178 -9.49 -29.76 -0.96
CA GLY A 178 -10.64 -29.62 -1.87
C GLY A 178 -11.35 -28.25 -1.85
N PRO A 179 -12.25 -27.97 -2.81
CA PRO A 179 -12.35 -28.51 -4.16
C PRO A 179 -12.08 -27.46 -5.26
N ALA A 180 -11.59 -27.96 -6.38
CA ALA A 180 -11.37 -27.23 -7.62
C ALA A 180 -12.67 -26.95 -8.41
N ALA A 181 -12.60 -25.88 -9.21
CA ALA A 181 -13.29 -25.61 -10.48
C ALA A 181 -14.76 -25.14 -10.49
N ALA A 182 -14.94 -23.90 -10.94
CA ALA A 182 -16.06 -23.49 -11.79
C ALA A 182 -15.53 -22.62 -12.95
N THR A 183 -15.01 -23.27 -13.98
CA THR A 183 -14.97 -22.69 -15.34
C THR A 183 -16.10 -23.34 -16.12
N ALA A 184 -17.17 -22.59 -16.35
CA ALA A 184 -18.25 -22.99 -17.24
C ALA A 184 -18.28 -22.03 -18.44
N SER A 185 -17.65 -22.48 -19.52
CA SER A 185 -17.88 -22.03 -20.89
C SER A 185 -19.35 -22.20 -21.26
N TYR A 186 -20.01 -21.11 -21.63
CA TYR A 186 -21.35 -21.12 -22.23
C TYR A 186 -21.23 -21.11 -23.76
N GLU A 187 -21.43 -22.27 -24.37
CA GLU A 187 -21.80 -22.40 -25.78
C GLU A 187 -23.16 -23.09 -25.90
N GLY A 188 -24.10 -22.38 -26.53
CA GLY A 188 -25.00 -22.90 -27.56
C GLY A 188 -25.94 -24.09 -27.27
N ASN A 189 -27.23 -23.75 -27.19
CA ASN A 189 -28.20 -24.03 -28.26
C ASN A 189 -29.41 -24.96 -27.92
N ARG A 190 -30.60 -24.32 -27.99
CA ARG A 190 -31.91 -24.73 -28.55
C ARG A 190 -32.50 -26.12 -28.28
N GLY A 191 -33.76 -26.12 -27.81
CA GLY A 191 -34.74 -27.18 -28.08
C GLY A 191 -36.00 -27.17 -27.20
N ARG A 192 -37.08 -26.53 -27.67
CA ARG A 192 -38.49 -26.58 -27.17
C ARG A 192 -39.21 -27.84 -27.74
N PRO A 193 -40.53 -28.12 -27.52
CA PRO A 193 -41.51 -27.70 -26.49
C PRO A 193 -42.56 -28.79 -26.06
N GLY A 194 -43.46 -28.42 -25.12
CA GLY A 194 -44.86 -28.92 -24.98
C GLY A 194 -45.10 -29.84 -23.76
N SER A 195 -46.22 -29.88 -23.03
CA SER A 195 -47.54 -29.22 -23.06
C SER A 195 -48.32 -29.66 -21.80
N GLY A 196 -49.25 -28.87 -21.26
CA GLY A 196 -50.24 -29.37 -20.31
C GLY A 196 -51.07 -28.30 -19.57
N LEU A 197 -52.27 -27.97 -20.08
CA LEU A 197 -53.33 -27.19 -19.43
C LEU A 197 -54.03 -28.01 -18.33
N ALA A 198 -54.50 -27.44 -17.21
CA ALA A 198 -55.87 -26.96 -16.92
C ALA A 198 -55.99 -26.84 -15.36
N LYS A 199 -56.82 -26.05 -14.66
CA LYS A 199 -57.99 -25.18 -14.90
C LYS A 199 -58.18 -24.30 -13.62
N SER A 200 -58.76 -23.10 -13.79
CA SER A 200 -59.23 -22.18 -12.72
C SER A 200 -60.64 -22.57 -12.22
N PRO A 201 -61.20 -22.00 -11.12
CA PRO A 201 -61.90 -20.70 -11.23
C PRO A 201 -61.82 -19.78 -9.98
N GLY A 202 -62.02 -18.48 -10.19
CA GLY A 202 -62.45 -17.55 -9.14
C GLY A 202 -62.00 -16.11 -9.34
N THR A 203 -62.77 -15.31 -10.11
CA THR A 203 -62.70 -13.85 -10.11
C THR A 203 -63.95 -13.29 -9.44
N PRO A 204 -63.90 -12.08 -8.86
CA PRO A 204 -64.48 -10.97 -9.61
C PRO A 204 -63.58 -9.72 -9.62
N SER A 205 -63.40 -9.17 -10.81
CA SER A 205 -62.69 -7.92 -11.08
C SER A 205 -63.63 -6.73 -10.92
N ARG A 206 -63.28 -5.77 -10.06
CA ARG A 206 -63.68 -4.36 -10.19
C ARG A 206 -62.44 -3.56 -10.61
N LEU A 207 -62.28 -3.32 -11.90
CA LEU A 207 -61.33 -2.32 -12.40
C LEU A 207 -62.02 -0.95 -12.37
N ALA A 208 -61.50 -0.06 -11.54
CA ALA A 208 -61.87 1.34 -11.56
C ALA A 208 -61.45 1.95 -12.91
N LYS A 209 -62.43 2.44 -13.67
CA LYS A 209 -62.20 3.21 -14.89
C LYS A 209 -61.60 4.57 -14.50
N PHE A 210 -60.28 4.74 -14.64
CA PHE A 210 -59.65 6.05 -14.56
C PHE A 210 -59.96 6.85 -15.83
N SER A 211 -60.27 8.15 -15.67
CA SER A 211 -60.63 9.01 -16.80
C SER A 211 -59.46 9.17 -17.78
N PRO A 212 -59.73 9.35 -19.08
CA PRO A 212 -58.68 9.48 -20.11
C PRO A 212 -57.72 10.65 -19.85
N ARG A 213 -58.11 11.63 -19.02
CA ARG A 213 -57.24 12.75 -18.62
C ARG A 213 -56.14 12.31 -17.65
N VAL A 214 -56.40 11.35 -16.77
CA VAL A 214 -55.41 10.85 -15.79
C VAL A 214 -54.35 9.99 -16.47
N THR A 215 -54.74 9.18 -17.47
CA THR A 215 -53.81 8.36 -18.25
C THR A 215 -52.85 9.23 -19.08
N VAL A 216 -53.34 10.31 -19.70
CA VAL A 216 -52.49 11.23 -20.47
C VAL A 216 -51.48 11.94 -19.58
N VAL A 217 -51.88 12.38 -18.38
CA VAL A 217 -50.96 13.01 -17.41
C VAL A 217 -49.89 12.02 -16.96
N LEU A 218 -50.24 10.77 -16.69
CA LEU A 218 -49.28 9.76 -16.26
C LEU A 218 -48.24 9.44 -17.35
N VAL A 219 -48.67 9.33 -18.61
CA VAL A 219 -47.77 9.13 -19.77
C VAL A 219 -46.83 10.31 -19.94
N PHE A 220 -47.33 11.55 -19.78
CA PHE A 220 -46.49 12.74 -19.83
C PHE A 220 -45.45 12.80 -18.72
N LEU A 221 -45.82 12.41 -17.49
CA LEU A 221 -44.89 12.39 -16.36
C LEU A 221 -43.80 11.33 -16.53
N VAL A 222 -44.13 10.15 -17.07
CA VAL A 222 -43.15 9.10 -17.39
C VAL A 222 -42.24 9.55 -18.53
N ALA A 223 -42.77 10.17 -19.58
CA ALA A 223 -41.97 10.71 -20.68
C ALA A 223 -41.02 11.84 -20.21
N LEU A 224 -41.49 12.70 -19.31
CA LEU A 224 -40.68 13.75 -18.70
C LEU A 224 -39.56 13.16 -17.82
N ALA A 225 -39.87 12.14 -17.01
CA ALA A 225 -38.89 11.45 -16.18
C ALA A 225 -37.81 10.77 -17.04
N ILE A 226 -38.20 10.12 -18.15
CA ILE A 226 -37.27 9.53 -19.12
C ILE A 226 -36.43 10.61 -19.80
N GLY A 227 -37.04 11.73 -20.20
CA GLY A 227 -36.33 12.86 -20.80
C GLY A 227 -35.31 13.49 -19.86
N VAL A 228 -35.64 13.65 -18.58
CA VAL A 228 -34.74 14.16 -17.55
C VAL A 228 -33.60 13.17 -17.32
N ALA A 229 -33.90 11.88 -17.16
CA ALA A 229 -32.90 10.83 -17.00
C ALA A 229 -31.96 10.76 -18.21
N LEU A 230 -32.49 10.87 -19.43
CA LEU A 230 -31.72 10.91 -20.67
C LEU A 230 -30.88 12.18 -20.77
N SER A 231 -31.40 13.33 -20.32
CA SER A 231 -30.63 14.59 -20.29
C SER A 231 -29.49 14.55 -19.27
N LEU A 232 -29.69 13.87 -18.13
CA LEU A 232 -28.67 13.68 -17.11
C LEU A 232 -27.62 12.67 -17.56
N TRP A 233 -28.03 11.62 -18.29
CA TRP A 233 -27.13 10.65 -18.92
C TRP A 233 -26.31 11.28 -20.05
N LEU A 234 -26.93 12.09 -20.91
CA LEU A 234 -26.26 12.84 -21.99
C LEU A 234 -25.37 13.98 -21.47
N ARG A 235 -25.67 14.52 -20.28
CA ARG A 235 -24.79 15.45 -19.54
C ARG A 235 -23.72 14.72 -18.71
N GLY A 236 -23.77 13.39 -18.67
CA GLY A 236 -22.91 12.52 -17.87
C GLY A 236 -21.69 12.03 -18.64
N SER A 237 -20.82 12.94 -19.04
CA SER A 237 -19.37 12.78 -18.90
C SER A 237 -18.73 14.07 -19.40
N SER A 238 -18.66 15.09 -18.54
CA SER A 238 -17.51 15.97 -18.62
C SER A 238 -16.30 15.05 -18.43
N GLN A 239 -15.70 14.58 -19.53
CA GLN A 239 -14.36 14.06 -19.45
C GLN A 239 -13.58 15.18 -18.79
N ILE A 240 -13.13 14.98 -17.56
CA ILE A 240 -12.04 15.79 -17.01
C ILE A 240 -11.00 15.73 -18.13
N PRO A 241 -10.70 16.86 -18.81
CA PRO A 241 -9.72 16.83 -19.88
C PRO A 241 -8.53 16.11 -19.31
N ALA A 242 -8.12 14.98 -19.92
CA ALA A 242 -7.00 14.23 -19.42
C ALA A 242 -5.87 15.26 -19.21
N PRO A 243 -5.40 15.47 -17.96
CA PRO A 243 -4.43 16.51 -17.71
C PRO A 243 -3.29 16.27 -18.69
N SER A 244 -2.81 17.32 -19.36
CA SER A 244 -1.65 17.18 -20.23
C SER A 244 -0.47 16.81 -19.33
N VAL A 245 -0.27 15.52 -19.09
CA VAL A 245 0.80 15.01 -18.25
C VAL A 245 2.10 15.31 -18.98
N ARG A 246 2.73 16.41 -18.61
CA ARG A 246 4.10 16.68 -19.02
C ARG A 246 4.99 15.81 -18.16
N ARG A 247 5.38 14.66 -18.71
CA ARG A 247 6.37 13.80 -18.07
C ARG A 247 7.75 14.40 -18.30
N ALA A 248 8.36 14.90 -17.24
CA ALA A 248 9.79 15.21 -17.21
C ALA A 248 10.52 14.05 -16.53
N THR A 249 11.56 13.53 -17.16
CA THR A 249 12.45 12.54 -16.55
C THR A 249 13.78 13.23 -16.25
N LEU A 250 14.05 13.47 -14.97
CA LEU A 250 15.35 13.94 -14.51
C LEU A 250 16.30 12.75 -14.44
N TYR A 251 17.26 12.70 -15.36
CA TYR A 251 18.35 11.73 -15.30
C TYR A 251 19.41 12.24 -14.30
N LEU A 252 19.55 11.50 -13.22
CA LEU A 252 20.57 11.66 -12.19
C LEU A 252 21.89 11.17 -12.79
N SER A 253 22.75 12.09 -13.22
CA SER A 253 23.78 11.81 -14.23
C SER A 253 25.21 11.83 -13.70
N SER A 254 25.43 11.42 -12.45
CA SER A 254 26.78 11.29 -11.88
C SER A 254 26.88 10.11 -10.91
N GLN A 255 28.09 9.59 -10.67
CA GLN A 255 28.35 8.59 -9.61
C GLN A 255 27.92 9.08 -8.21
N THR A 256 27.82 10.40 -8.00
CA THR A 256 27.32 11.03 -6.79
C THR A 256 25.79 11.11 -6.74
N ASP A 257 25.11 11.20 -7.89
CA ASP A 257 23.64 11.25 -8.00
C ASP A 257 23.00 9.85 -8.10
N SER A 258 23.79 8.81 -8.39
CA SER A 258 23.30 7.45 -8.68
C SER A 258 22.82 6.67 -7.45
N GLN A 259 22.84 7.25 -6.27
CA GLN A 259 22.43 6.58 -5.04
C GLN A 259 21.34 7.39 -4.35
N PHE A 260 20.07 7.10 -4.63
CA PHE A 260 18.98 7.50 -3.74
C PHE A 260 18.87 6.43 -2.65
N HIS A 261 18.98 6.79 -1.36
CA HIS A 261 18.57 5.88 -0.29
C HIS A 261 17.19 6.23 0.23
N ASN A 262 16.40 5.17 0.39
CA ASN A 262 15.27 5.08 1.30
C ASN A 262 15.78 4.37 2.57
N TYR A 263 16.21 5.10 3.59
CA TYR A 263 16.50 4.49 4.89
C TYR A 263 15.20 4.29 5.69
N ALA A 264 14.99 3.04 6.11
CA ALA A 264 14.17 2.57 7.24
C ALA A 264 12.63 2.73 7.20
N LEU A 265 11.95 1.56 7.25
CA LEU A 265 10.61 1.23 7.78
C LEU A 265 9.36 2.05 7.36
N TYR A 266 9.49 3.22 6.73
CA TYR A 266 8.39 4.14 6.43
C TYR A 266 8.53 4.82 5.05
N GLN A 267 8.90 4.04 4.03
CA GLN A 267 8.85 4.33 2.58
C GLN A 267 8.56 5.78 2.16
N THR A 268 9.49 6.72 2.37
CA THR A 268 9.46 7.99 1.63
C THR A 268 10.85 8.41 1.20
N PRO A 269 10.96 8.99 -0.01
CA PRO A 269 12.24 9.45 -0.50
C PRO A 269 12.64 10.75 0.21
N TRP A 270 13.89 10.84 0.67
CA TRP A 270 14.49 12.05 1.25
C TRP A 270 14.90 13.05 0.18
N PHE A 271 13.92 13.48 -0.62
CA PHE A 271 14.07 14.64 -1.47
C PHE A 271 12.91 15.62 -1.26
N ALA A 272 13.19 16.89 -1.53
CA ALA A 272 12.21 17.94 -1.71
C ALA A 272 12.26 18.43 -3.15
N LEU A 273 11.10 18.76 -3.70
CA LEU A 273 10.97 19.35 -5.03
C LEU A 273 10.15 20.63 -4.91
N SER A 274 10.70 21.76 -5.37
CA SER A 274 9.94 23.02 -5.45
C SER A 274 9.09 23.07 -6.73
N VAL A 275 8.14 24.01 -6.76
CA VAL A 275 7.24 24.23 -7.91
C VAL A 275 8.01 24.62 -9.18
N ASP A 276 9.10 25.37 -9.04
CA ASP A 276 10.02 25.76 -10.12
C ASP A 276 11.03 24.66 -10.48
N GLY A 277 10.97 23.50 -9.82
CA GLY A 277 11.71 22.29 -10.19
C GLY A 277 13.07 22.11 -9.50
N VAL A 278 13.39 22.88 -8.47
CA VAL A 278 14.58 22.65 -7.65
C VAL A 278 14.42 21.36 -6.87
N LEU A 279 15.31 20.40 -7.12
CA LEU A 279 15.40 19.13 -6.40
C LEU A 279 16.48 19.23 -5.32
N VAL A 280 16.12 18.98 -4.06
CA VAL A 280 17.07 18.87 -2.94
C VAL A 280 17.02 17.46 -2.37
N TYR A 281 18.16 16.81 -2.14
CA TYR A 281 18.23 15.44 -1.66
C TYR A 281 19.48 15.17 -0.82
N SER A 282 19.46 14.10 -0.03
CA SER A 282 20.63 13.57 0.68
C SER A 282 21.26 12.39 -0.07
N THR A 283 22.56 12.21 0.11
CA THR A 283 23.29 11.03 -0.40
C THR A 283 23.41 9.94 0.66
N PRO A 284 23.34 8.65 0.29
CA PRO A 284 23.41 7.52 1.22
C PRO A 284 24.69 7.47 2.02
N GLY A 285 24.57 7.19 3.33
CA GLY A 285 25.71 7.09 4.23
C GLY A 285 26.53 8.39 4.37
N SER A 286 26.08 9.48 3.75
CA SER A 286 26.79 10.75 3.75
C SER A 286 26.49 11.52 5.03
N THR A 287 27.55 11.90 5.72
CA THR A 287 27.54 12.97 6.74
C THR A 287 27.76 14.34 6.11
N GLY A 288 27.88 14.40 4.78
CA GLY A 288 28.08 15.61 3.99
C GLY A 288 26.81 16.46 3.85
N PRO A 289 26.90 17.59 3.13
CA PRO A 289 25.79 18.49 2.93
C PRO A 289 24.69 17.87 2.04
N LEU A 290 23.47 18.39 2.21
CA LEU A 290 22.38 18.19 1.26
C LEU A 290 22.77 18.77 -0.10
N LEU A 291 22.33 18.11 -1.17
CA LEU A 291 22.61 18.48 -2.54
C LEU A 291 21.37 19.12 -3.17
N ALA A 292 21.55 20.24 -3.87
CA ALA A 292 20.51 20.92 -4.62
C ALA A 292 20.83 20.88 -6.12
N ARG A 293 19.80 20.67 -6.94
CA ARG A 293 19.89 20.65 -8.40
C ARG A 293 18.71 21.39 -9.01
N ARG A 294 18.99 22.40 -9.82
CA ARG A 294 17.99 23.05 -10.66
C ARG A 294 17.73 22.25 -11.94
N PRO A 295 16.54 22.36 -12.57
CA PRO A 295 16.22 21.63 -13.80
C PRO A 295 17.23 21.84 -14.94
N GLU A 296 17.73 23.07 -15.08
CA GLU A 296 18.70 23.48 -16.09
C GLU A 296 20.15 23.09 -15.75
N ALA A 297 20.42 22.67 -14.50
CA ALA A 297 21.76 22.35 -14.05
C ALA A 297 22.17 20.92 -14.44
N SER A 298 23.38 20.80 -14.98
CA SER A 298 23.97 19.51 -15.38
C SER A 298 24.41 18.64 -14.20
N ALA A 299 24.60 19.24 -13.01
CA ALA A 299 25.01 18.55 -11.80
C ALA A 299 24.39 19.22 -10.56
N ALA A 300 24.25 18.46 -9.47
CA ALA A 300 23.88 19.02 -8.19
C ALA A 300 25.07 19.72 -7.52
N HIS A 301 24.78 20.72 -6.69
CA HIS A 301 25.75 21.41 -5.86
C HIS A 301 25.43 21.21 -4.37
N PRO A 302 26.43 21.16 -3.49
CA PRO A 302 26.18 21.14 -2.06
C PRO A 302 25.51 22.45 -1.60
N VAL A 303 24.58 22.34 -0.66
CA VAL A 303 24.03 23.49 0.08
C VAL A 303 24.88 23.64 1.34
N GLU A 304 25.71 24.67 1.39
CA GLU A 304 26.62 24.88 2.52
C GLU A 304 25.90 24.98 3.86
N GLY A 305 26.52 24.48 4.93
CA GLY A 305 25.97 24.49 6.29
C GLY A 305 24.96 23.37 6.60
N THR A 306 24.60 22.54 5.62
CA THR A 306 23.63 21.44 5.77
C THR A 306 24.25 20.07 6.04
N ALA A 307 25.54 20.01 6.37
CA ALA A 307 26.21 18.75 6.70
C ALA A 307 25.49 18.03 7.86
N GLY A 308 25.27 16.73 7.68
CA GLY A 308 24.48 15.88 8.61
C GLY A 308 22.97 16.13 8.57
N GLY A 309 22.49 16.98 7.66
CA GLY A 309 21.07 17.28 7.50
C GLY A 309 20.30 16.15 6.81
N VAL A 310 19.07 15.94 7.24
CA VAL A 310 18.12 14.93 6.71
C VAL A 310 16.73 15.55 6.51
N SER A 311 15.81 14.80 5.92
CA SER A 311 14.41 15.20 5.72
C SER A 311 14.26 16.59 5.07
N PRO A 312 14.85 16.85 3.88
CA PRO A 312 14.74 18.17 3.25
C PRO A 312 13.28 18.53 2.92
N PHE A 313 12.93 19.80 3.08
CA PHE A 313 11.63 20.38 2.69
C PHE A 313 11.82 21.83 2.23
N LEU A 314 11.07 22.29 1.22
CA LEU A 314 11.27 23.59 0.58
C LEU A 314 10.16 24.57 0.92
N SER A 315 10.48 25.86 0.99
CA SER A 315 9.48 26.92 0.99
C SER A 315 8.72 26.94 -0.34
N PRO A 316 7.48 27.48 -0.36
CA PRO A 316 6.63 27.45 -1.55
C PRO A 316 7.23 28.17 -2.77
N ASP A 317 8.07 29.17 -2.52
CA ASP A 317 8.83 29.91 -3.53
C ASP A 317 10.17 29.25 -3.92
N GLY A 318 10.52 28.12 -3.32
CA GLY A 318 11.76 27.38 -3.59
C GLY A 318 13.04 28.07 -3.10
N GLN A 319 12.95 29.17 -2.34
CA GLN A 319 14.13 29.94 -1.94
C GLN A 319 14.78 29.45 -0.65
N MET A 320 14.00 28.88 0.26
CA MET A 320 14.45 28.40 1.56
C MET A 320 14.37 26.87 1.64
N LEU A 321 15.46 26.28 2.09
CA LEU A 321 15.56 24.86 2.44
C LEU A 321 15.41 24.70 3.94
N GLY A 322 14.38 23.97 4.36
CA GLY A 322 14.28 23.40 5.68
C GLY A 322 14.91 22.00 5.72
N PHE A 323 15.53 21.67 6.84
CA PHE A 323 16.08 20.34 7.08
C PHE A 323 16.12 20.02 8.56
N GLU A 324 16.18 18.74 8.87
CA GLU A 324 16.36 18.24 10.23
C GLU A 324 17.83 17.92 10.47
N ARG A 325 18.35 18.25 11.64
CA ARG A 325 19.69 17.85 12.09
C ARG A 325 19.67 17.70 13.60
N ASP A 326 20.19 16.59 14.12
CA ASP A 326 20.25 16.31 15.56
C ASP A 326 18.90 16.48 16.29
N GLY A 327 17.80 16.08 15.63
CA GLY A 327 16.45 16.20 16.16
C GLY A 327 15.88 17.63 16.17
N SER A 328 16.61 18.61 15.63
CA SER A 328 16.20 20.01 15.51
C SER A 328 15.85 20.38 14.07
N ILE A 329 15.01 21.40 13.90
CA ILE A 329 14.68 21.95 12.58
C ILE A 329 15.51 23.21 12.31
N PHE A 330 16.16 23.22 11.15
CA PHE A 330 16.94 24.33 10.64
C PHE A 330 16.39 24.78 9.28
N ILE A 331 16.67 26.02 8.93
CA ILE A 331 16.45 26.58 7.59
C ILE A 331 17.72 27.25 7.08
N VAL A 332 17.88 27.28 5.77
CA VAL A 332 18.99 27.93 5.05
C VAL A 332 18.50 28.36 3.67
N PRO A 333 19.03 29.44 3.06
CA PRO A 333 18.80 29.70 1.65
C PRO A 333 19.27 28.52 0.79
N VAL A 334 18.49 28.14 -0.23
CA VAL A 334 18.86 27.07 -1.17
C VAL A 334 20.18 27.37 -1.89
N SER A 335 20.50 28.65 -2.10
CA SER A 335 21.78 29.11 -2.63
C SER A 335 22.98 28.87 -1.69
N GLY A 336 22.74 28.39 -0.47
CA GLY A 336 23.72 28.41 0.62
C GLY A 336 23.70 29.74 1.38
N GLY A 337 24.22 29.72 2.62
CA GLY A 337 24.30 30.91 3.47
C GLY A 337 24.18 30.59 4.95
N GLN A 338 23.68 31.56 5.72
CA GLN A 338 23.50 31.41 7.16
C GLN A 338 22.40 30.39 7.47
N VAL A 339 22.75 29.39 8.26
CA VAL A 339 21.81 28.42 8.80
C VAL A 339 21.16 29.02 10.05
N SER A 340 19.83 29.00 10.09
CA SER A 340 19.04 29.43 11.24
C SER A 340 18.31 28.25 11.85
N GLN A 341 18.43 28.07 13.16
CA GLN A 341 17.63 27.08 13.88
C GLN A 341 16.24 27.66 14.10
N VAL A 342 15.21 26.93 13.67
CA VAL A 342 13.81 27.31 13.84
C VAL A 342 13.26 26.74 15.14
N LYS A 343 13.61 25.49 15.44
CA LYS A 343 13.11 24.78 16.61
C LYS A 343 14.12 23.78 17.14
N ASP A 344 14.26 23.77 18.46
CA ASP A 344 15.05 22.81 19.19
C ASP A 344 14.22 21.59 19.59
N VAL A 345 14.84 20.41 19.62
CA VAL A 345 14.31 19.11 20.07
C VAL A 345 12.85 18.87 19.65
N VAL A 346 12.72 18.46 18.40
CA VAL A 346 11.46 18.38 17.67
C VAL A 346 10.96 16.95 17.61
N PHE A 347 11.87 15.98 17.47
CA PHE A 347 11.53 14.60 17.09
C PHE A 347 12.67 13.63 17.41
N ARG A 348 12.36 12.37 17.77
CA ARG A 348 13.37 11.30 17.80
C ARG A 348 13.79 10.98 16.36
N PRO A 349 15.09 10.83 16.07
CA PRO A 349 15.52 10.46 14.72
C PRO A 349 14.85 9.13 14.28
N TRP A 350 14.62 8.99 12.98
CA TRP A 350 14.12 7.78 12.29
C TRP A 350 12.60 7.52 12.20
N THR A 351 11.70 8.41 12.68
CA THR A 351 10.24 8.12 12.70
C THR A 351 9.33 8.87 11.71
N GLY A 352 9.86 9.55 10.67
CA GLY A 352 9.03 10.00 9.52
C GLY A 352 8.17 11.27 9.70
N GLY A 353 8.66 12.28 10.42
CA GLY A 353 7.93 13.52 10.71
C GLY A 353 7.72 14.50 9.53
N ARG A 354 8.39 14.30 8.38
CA ARG A 354 8.41 15.14 7.16
C ARG A 354 7.80 16.54 7.35
N PRO A 355 8.57 17.51 7.87
CA PRO A 355 8.07 18.87 8.01
C PRO A 355 7.64 19.46 6.66
N THR A 356 6.69 20.38 6.68
CA THR A 356 6.18 21.06 5.48
C THR A 356 6.06 22.55 5.72
N TRP A 357 6.29 23.35 4.67
CA TRP A 357 6.01 24.78 4.70
C TRP A 357 4.53 25.07 4.43
N THR A 358 4.04 26.13 5.05
CA THR A 358 2.80 26.81 4.67
C THR A 358 3.11 27.99 3.74
N PRO A 359 2.12 28.48 2.96
CA PRO A 359 2.25 29.69 2.15
C PRO A 359 2.64 30.96 2.91
N ASP A 360 2.38 31.03 4.22
CA ASP A 360 2.56 32.22 5.05
C ASP A 360 3.78 32.13 5.99
N ALA A 361 4.82 31.44 5.53
CA ALA A 361 6.11 31.30 6.20
C ALA A 361 6.07 30.62 7.59
N ARG A 362 5.21 29.62 7.72
CA ARG A 362 5.19 28.72 8.88
C ARG A 362 5.62 27.31 8.45
N ILE A 363 6.06 26.55 9.43
CA ILE A 363 6.53 25.17 9.27
C ILE A 363 5.66 24.29 10.15
N ILE A 364 5.07 23.26 9.58
CA ILE A 364 4.33 22.24 10.31
C ILE A 364 5.21 21.00 10.41
N TYR A 365 5.32 20.45 11.63
CA TYR A 365 6.15 19.28 11.91
C TYR A 365 5.47 18.37 12.94
N THR A 366 5.94 17.13 13.05
CA THR A 366 5.54 16.20 14.11
C THR A 366 6.43 16.34 15.34
N SER A 367 5.85 16.63 16.50
CA SER A 367 6.55 16.66 17.79
C SER A 367 6.93 15.27 18.31
N GLU A 368 7.82 15.21 19.31
CA GLU A 368 8.18 13.97 20.01
C GLU A 368 6.99 13.18 20.56
N ARG A 369 5.92 13.88 20.95
CA ARG A 369 4.67 13.26 21.45
C ARG A 369 3.71 12.85 20.33
N GLY A 370 4.13 12.97 19.07
CA GLY A 370 3.33 12.60 17.90
C GLY A 370 2.31 13.64 17.47
N ALA A 371 2.20 14.79 18.15
CA ALA A 371 1.29 15.87 17.74
C ALA A 371 1.88 16.70 16.60
N LEU A 372 1.05 17.14 15.66
CA LEU A 372 1.44 18.18 14.70
C LEU A 372 1.51 19.55 15.38
N ILE A 373 2.63 20.23 15.19
CA ILE A 373 2.92 21.57 15.69
C ILE A 373 3.19 22.47 14.50
N MET A 374 2.68 23.70 14.54
CA MET A 374 3.02 24.76 13.60
C MET A 374 3.90 25.80 14.27
N VAL A 375 5.01 26.16 13.64
CA VAL A 375 5.95 27.17 14.11
C VAL A 375 6.20 28.20 13.02
N ARG A 376 6.40 29.48 13.37
CA ARG A 376 6.90 30.46 12.40
C ARG A 376 8.34 30.11 12.01
N SER A 377 8.74 30.40 10.77
CA SER A 377 10.09 30.11 10.28
C SER A 377 11.19 30.85 11.04
N ASP A 378 10.86 31.95 11.72
CA ASP A 378 11.74 32.70 12.61
C ASP A 378 11.80 32.14 14.06
N GLY A 379 11.03 31.07 14.35
CA GLY A 379 10.94 30.44 15.66
C GLY A 379 10.10 31.21 16.69
N SER A 380 9.56 32.39 16.36
CA SER A 380 8.93 33.31 17.32
C SER A 380 7.59 32.82 17.91
N SER A 381 6.87 31.94 17.23
CA SER A 381 5.60 31.41 17.70
C SER A 381 5.45 29.93 17.41
N SER A 382 4.79 29.20 18.30
CA SER A 382 4.56 27.76 18.20
C SER A 382 3.12 27.44 18.66
N GLU A 383 2.36 26.72 17.86
CA GLU A 383 1.00 26.28 18.19
C GLU A 383 0.83 24.77 17.93
N GLN A 384 0.08 24.08 18.78
CA GLN A 384 -0.28 22.68 18.56
C GLN A 384 -1.54 22.59 17.70
N LEU A 385 -1.48 21.81 16.63
CA LEU A 385 -2.58 21.65 15.67
C LEU A 385 -3.48 20.47 15.98
N THR A 386 -2.90 19.40 16.52
CA THR A 386 -3.59 18.13 16.76
C THR A 386 -3.21 17.55 18.11
N ALA A 387 -4.07 16.75 18.71
CA ALA A 387 -3.78 15.99 19.93
C ALA A 387 -4.02 14.49 19.65
N PRO A 388 -3.00 13.71 19.26
CA PRO A 388 -3.16 12.27 19.08
C PRO A 388 -3.52 11.60 20.42
N ALA A 389 -4.27 10.51 20.35
CA ALA A 389 -4.52 9.65 21.50
C ALA A 389 -3.20 9.06 22.05
N GLU A 390 -3.23 8.55 23.28
CA GLU A 390 -2.06 7.93 23.89
C GLU A 390 -1.52 6.78 23.03
N GLY A 391 -0.22 6.80 22.73
CA GLY A 391 0.43 5.84 21.84
C GLY A 391 0.23 6.08 20.33
N ALA A 392 -0.65 7.00 19.94
CA ALA A 392 -0.84 7.39 18.55
C ALA A 392 0.10 8.54 18.13
N ARG A 393 0.32 8.67 16.82
CA ARG A 393 1.15 9.72 16.22
C ARG A 393 0.54 10.22 14.93
N HIS A 394 0.70 11.51 14.68
CA HIS A 394 0.32 12.18 13.45
C HIS A 394 1.60 12.57 12.70
N LEU A 395 1.81 11.99 11.51
CA LEU A 395 3.05 12.02 10.74
C LEU A 395 2.82 12.60 9.35
N SER A 396 3.92 12.93 8.66
CA SER A 396 3.91 13.30 7.24
C SER A 396 2.88 14.37 6.86
N PRO A 397 2.86 15.54 7.53
CA PRO A 397 1.97 16.63 7.16
C PRO A 397 2.30 17.15 5.75
N ILE A 398 1.27 17.42 4.95
CA ILE A 398 1.38 18.15 3.68
C ILE A 398 0.32 19.23 3.61
N VAL A 399 0.72 20.46 3.33
CA VAL A 399 -0.23 21.58 3.20
C VAL A 399 -0.87 21.53 1.81
N LEU A 400 -2.20 21.60 1.76
CA LEU A 400 -2.93 21.64 0.48
C LEU A 400 -2.78 23.01 -0.19
N PRO A 401 -2.90 23.09 -1.54
CA PRO A 401 -2.91 24.36 -2.24
C PRO A 401 -3.92 25.35 -1.65
N GLY A 402 -3.48 26.60 -1.50
CA GLY A 402 -4.26 27.65 -0.84
C GLY A 402 -4.07 27.72 0.68
N GLY A 403 -3.38 26.78 1.32
CA GLY A 403 -2.90 26.91 2.70
C GLY A 403 -3.97 26.85 3.80
N ARG A 404 -5.19 26.40 3.47
CA ARG A 404 -6.34 26.36 4.41
C ARG A 404 -6.55 25.00 5.08
N ALA A 405 -5.89 23.97 4.60
CA ALA A 405 -5.98 22.63 5.15
C ALA A 405 -4.67 21.87 4.92
N LEU A 406 -4.43 20.83 5.71
CA LEU A 406 -3.34 19.90 5.49
C LEU A 406 -3.84 18.45 5.53
N LEU A 407 -3.13 17.57 4.84
CA LEU A 407 -3.26 16.13 5.01
C LEU A 407 -2.14 15.63 5.92
N PHE A 408 -2.41 14.57 6.66
CA PHE A 408 -1.41 13.92 7.49
C PHE A 408 -1.80 12.45 7.69
N THR A 409 -0.81 11.66 8.10
CA THR A 409 -0.99 10.25 8.43
C THR A 409 -1.23 10.11 9.92
N GLU A 410 -2.31 9.45 10.32
CA GLU A 410 -2.55 8.99 11.69
C GLU A 410 -2.07 7.55 11.84
N ILE A 411 -1.30 7.25 12.87
CA ILE A 411 -0.85 5.89 13.19
C ILE A 411 -1.05 5.65 14.69
N ALA A 412 -1.83 4.62 15.03
CA ALA A 412 -1.99 4.12 16.39
C ALA A 412 -1.56 2.65 16.41
N GLY A 413 -0.39 2.36 16.98
CA GLY A 413 0.14 0.99 17.04
C GLY A 413 0.68 0.46 15.71
N ASN A 414 -0.19 0.11 14.75
CA ASN A 414 0.17 -0.61 13.52
C ASN A 414 0.01 0.24 12.24
N LEU A 415 0.95 0.06 11.31
CA LEU A 415 0.93 0.66 9.97
C LEU A 415 -0.30 0.27 9.12
N SER A 416 -0.84 -0.93 9.28
CA SER A 416 -2.04 -1.37 8.54
C SER A 416 -3.32 -0.64 8.97
N GLU A 417 -3.30 -0.02 10.14
CA GLU A 417 -4.41 0.80 10.65
C GLU A 417 -4.21 2.29 10.35
N ALA A 418 -3.08 2.64 9.71
CA ALA A 418 -2.78 4.02 9.40
C ALA A 418 -3.85 4.64 8.50
N ARG A 419 -4.13 5.92 8.76
CA ARG A 419 -5.18 6.67 8.06
C ARG A 419 -4.60 7.93 7.51
N ILE A 420 -5.14 8.40 6.39
CA ILE A 420 -4.91 9.76 5.92
C ILE A 420 -6.10 10.59 6.36
N SER A 421 -5.82 11.61 7.15
CA SER A 421 -6.78 12.57 7.61
C SER A 421 -6.45 13.96 7.11
N MET A 422 -7.48 14.78 7.01
CA MET A 422 -7.41 16.17 6.63
C MET A 422 -7.77 17.02 7.83
N LEU A 423 -6.89 17.95 8.20
CA LEU A 423 -7.15 18.99 9.17
C LEU A 423 -7.43 20.30 8.44
N SER A 424 -8.57 20.92 8.74
CA SER A 424 -8.85 22.30 8.37
C SER A 424 -8.09 23.25 9.30
N LEU A 425 -7.34 24.19 8.74
CA LEU A 425 -6.58 25.18 9.50
C LEU A 425 -7.46 26.35 9.98
N ASP A 426 -8.65 26.52 9.41
CA ASP A 426 -9.57 27.60 9.75
C ASP A 426 -10.38 27.29 11.04
N ASP A 427 -10.93 26.08 11.14
CA ASP A 427 -11.85 25.67 12.22
C ASP A 427 -11.32 24.50 13.08
N ARG A 428 -10.10 24.03 12.77
CA ARG A 428 -9.41 22.92 13.45
C ARG A 428 -10.16 21.58 13.43
N GLN A 429 -11.12 21.42 12.52
CA GLN A 429 -11.82 20.16 12.35
C GLN A 429 -10.98 19.16 11.57
N THR A 430 -10.92 17.93 12.08
CA THR A 430 -10.24 16.80 11.45
C THR A 430 -11.27 15.85 10.87
N ARG A 431 -11.05 15.41 9.64
CA ARG A 431 -11.83 14.31 9.03
C ARG A 431 -10.90 13.28 8.42
N THR A 432 -11.22 12.00 8.60
CA THR A 432 -10.51 10.92 7.91
C THR A 432 -10.95 10.84 6.45
N LEU A 433 -9.99 10.81 5.54
CA LEU A 433 -10.24 10.66 4.10
C LEU A 433 -10.02 9.23 3.62
N ILE A 434 -8.96 8.59 4.11
CA ILE A 434 -8.56 7.24 3.68
C ILE A 434 -8.21 6.42 4.91
N SER A 435 -8.78 5.22 4.99
CA SER A 435 -8.50 4.21 6.02
C SER A 435 -7.82 2.99 5.40
N GLY A 436 -7.32 2.08 6.24
CA GLY A 436 -6.77 0.79 5.78
C GLY A 436 -5.31 0.86 5.35
N GLY A 437 -4.47 1.45 6.21
CA GLY A 437 -3.02 1.47 6.06
C GLY A 437 -2.54 2.43 4.99
N ALA A 438 -3.12 3.62 4.94
CA ALA A 438 -2.70 4.65 4.01
C ALA A 438 -1.66 5.57 4.67
N LEU A 439 -0.53 5.75 4.00
CA LEU A 439 0.64 6.44 4.51
C LEU A 439 1.06 7.55 3.54
N THR A 440 1.76 8.54 4.09
CA THR A 440 2.62 9.47 3.33
C THR A 440 1.88 10.21 2.21
N PRO A 441 0.76 10.89 2.54
CA PRO A 441 -0.05 11.59 1.55
C PRO A 441 0.77 12.60 0.75
N GLN A 442 0.52 12.65 -0.55
CA GLN A 442 1.01 13.66 -1.49
C GLN A 442 -0.19 14.18 -2.28
N TYR A 443 -0.24 15.48 -2.54
CA TYR A 443 -1.33 16.09 -3.28
C TYR A 443 -0.78 16.83 -4.50
N ALA A 444 -1.32 16.51 -5.67
CA ALA A 444 -0.99 17.22 -6.91
C ALA A 444 -2.19 17.20 -7.86
N ASP A 445 -2.51 18.34 -8.45
CA ASP A 445 -3.53 18.47 -9.51
C ASP A 445 -4.90 17.84 -9.19
N GLY A 446 -5.39 18.01 -7.96
CA GLY A 446 -6.68 17.44 -7.55
C GLY A 446 -6.63 15.97 -7.17
N LEU A 447 -5.46 15.33 -7.30
CA LEU A 447 -5.24 13.92 -6.99
C LEU A 447 -4.49 13.77 -5.67
N LEU A 448 -4.90 12.77 -4.90
CA LEU A 448 -4.25 12.34 -3.68
C LEU A 448 -3.49 11.04 -3.96
N PHE A 449 -2.17 11.11 -3.83
CA PHE A 449 -1.26 9.98 -3.90
C PHE A 449 -0.85 9.58 -2.49
N TYR A 450 -0.67 8.29 -2.26
CA TYR A 450 -0.29 7.75 -0.97
C TYR A 450 0.22 6.33 -1.19
N CYS A 451 0.95 5.82 -0.21
CA CYS A 451 1.43 4.44 -0.24
C CYS A 451 0.64 3.61 0.76
N ARG A 452 0.44 2.34 0.45
CA ARG A 452 0.03 1.31 1.41
C ARG A 452 1.19 0.38 1.74
N PRO A 453 1.20 -0.27 2.92
CA PRO A 453 2.23 -1.24 3.31
C PRO A 453 2.48 -2.35 2.28
N ASN A 454 1.48 -2.71 1.48
CA ASN A 454 1.59 -3.69 0.39
C ASN A 454 2.23 -3.14 -0.89
N GLY A 455 2.73 -1.89 -0.89
CA GLY A 455 3.40 -1.25 -2.01
C GLY A 455 2.46 -0.69 -3.09
N THR A 456 1.18 -0.50 -2.79
CA THR A 456 0.19 0.13 -3.69
C THR A 456 -0.02 1.61 -3.45
#